data_AF-A0AAU2SW64-F1
#
_entry.id   AF-A0AAU2SW64-F1
#
_cell.length_a   1.000
_cell.length_b   1.000
_cell.length_c   1.000
_cell.angle_alpha   90.00
_cell.angle_beta   90.00
_cell.angle_gamma   90.00
#
_symmetry.space_group_name_H-M   'P 1'
#
loop_
_entity.id
_entity.type
_entity.pdbx_description
1 polymer ?
#
loop_
_entity_poly.entity_id
_entity_poly.type
_entity_poly.pdbx_seq_one_letter_code
_entity_poly.pdbx_strand_id
1 'polypeptide(L)'
;MTVADRSAFLLPRSDQALIRARYVEELARRAGIPFDRARVIPMLQAIFGFATEHWKRLLQQESFPSDSVLRALFCKYLNKVGIPGWVQQDFDYVTVQRWDELIEQTRGIVRERISTDYVSAAEHPILALPHASGIVLNHEQEVSQHLTSLDDLLTSAAAASSHIPAAKSLLDVYAVGGSHWDAIAEVVVPLKEPFMIKTCEKREIGLKRRANWKKSSHQIVAFNDAYSTHLNIRVADTNVEMEVRGARVLDERNDLISGSPDFQRSTPELFSLNSARPNRPHYVVLSMPLKASLPARVSRFVIFALTASALIAFCFFLFNWLGAGGGRNMTAGDVAVILVPSAIAASLLLVRETSTLSTEINEDWSVTTGLILLILWISTLIAYGFNGIDWGR
;
A
#
# COMPACT_ATOMS: atom_id res chain seq x y z
N MET A 1 -15.47 -17.75 -0.12
CA MET A 1 -15.93 -17.42 1.25
C MET A 1 -16.79 -18.59 1.72
N THR A 2 -16.80 -18.92 3.02
CA THR A 2 -17.67 -19.98 3.56
C THR A 2 -18.38 -19.48 4.82
N VAL A 3 -19.61 -19.95 5.02
CA VAL A 3 -20.40 -19.71 6.23
C VAL A 3 -20.93 -21.05 6.70
N ALA A 4 -20.54 -21.49 7.90
CA ALA A 4 -20.87 -22.81 8.44
C ALA A 4 -20.62 -23.96 7.44
N ASP A 5 -19.44 -23.95 6.81
CA ASP A 5 -19.00 -24.92 5.79
C ASP A 5 -19.88 -25.00 4.52
N ARG A 6 -20.78 -24.03 4.33
CA ARG A 6 -21.54 -23.83 3.09
C ARG A 6 -20.89 -22.76 2.23
N SER A 7 -21.04 -22.90 0.92
CA SER A 7 -20.56 -21.92 -0.05
C SER A 7 -21.22 -20.56 0.17
N ALA A 8 -20.40 -19.53 0.33
CA ALA A 8 -20.83 -18.14 0.29
C ALA A 8 -20.33 -17.51 -1.01
N PHE A 9 -21.24 -16.80 -1.69
CA PHE A 9 -20.97 -16.20 -2.98
C PHE A 9 -20.74 -14.72 -2.79
N LEU A 10 -19.52 -14.26 -3.08
CA LEU A 10 -19.23 -12.85 -3.18
C LEU A 10 -19.98 -12.32 -4.41
N LEU A 11 -20.79 -11.28 -4.23
CA LEU A 11 -21.51 -10.70 -5.37
C LEU A 11 -20.52 -10.09 -6.36
N PRO A 12 -20.80 -10.08 -7.67
CA PRO A 12 -20.01 -9.32 -8.63
C PRO A 12 -19.92 -7.87 -8.22
N ARG A 13 -18.75 -7.24 -8.42
CA ARG A 13 -18.51 -5.86 -7.99
C ARG A 13 -19.52 -4.86 -8.56
N SER A 14 -19.92 -5.07 -9.81
CA SER A 14 -20.97 -4.28 -10.49
C SER A 14 -22.28 -4.28 -9.71
N ASP A 15 -22.66 -5.42 -9.15
CA ASP A 15 -23.93 -5.63 -8.47
C ASP A 15 -23.88 -5.00 -7.08
N GLN A 16 -22.74 -5.12 -6.40
CA GLN A 16 -22.51 -4.43 -5.12
C GLN A 16 -22.60 -2.92 -5.27
N ALA A 17 -21.97 -2.37 -6.31
CA ALA A 17 -22.03 -0.95 -6.63
C ALA A 17 -23.46 -0.50 -6.97
N LEU A 18 -24.22 -1.33 -7.70
CA LEU A 18 -25.63 -1.05 -8.01
C LEU A 18 -26.52 -1.06 -6.75
N ILE A 19 -26.32 -2.02 -5.84
CA ILE A 19 -27.05 -2.06 -4.56
C ILE A 19 -26.81 -0.78 -3.77
N ARG A 20 -25.55 -0.34 -3.66
CA ARG A 20 -25.20 0.93 -2.99
C ARG A 20 -25.79 2.15 -3.68
N ALA A 21 -25.75 2.21 -5.01
CA ALA A 21 -26.36 3.30 -5.79
C ALA A 21 -27.88 3.40 -5.54
N ARG A 22 -28.58 2.25 -5.49
CA ARG A 22 -30.01 2.20 -5.14
C ARG A 22 -30.29 2.59 -3.70
N TYR A 23 -29.37 2.30 -2.78
CA TYR A 23 -29.51 2.75 -1.40
C TYR A 23 -29.40 4.28 -1.29
N VAL A 24 -28.49 4.91 -2.05
CA VAL A 24 -28.40 6.37 -2.18
C VAL A 24 -29.68 6.96 -2.77
N GLU A 25 -30.24 6.35 -3.81
CA GLU A 25 -31.55 6.72 -4.39
C GLU A 25 -32.66 6.70 -3.33
N GLU A 26 -32.73 5.64 -2.53
CA GLU A 26 -33.72 5.51 -1.46
C GLU A 26 -33.53 6.57 -0.36
N LEU A 27 -32.29 6.91 -0.01
CA LEU A 27 -32.00 8.00 0.93
C LEU A 27 -32.40 9.37 0.37
N ALA A 28 -32.14 9.62 -0.91
CA ALA A 28 -32.55 10.84 -1.60
C ALA A 28 -34.08 10.98 -1.59
N ARG A 29 -34.79 9.88 -1.92
CA ARG A 29 -36.26 9.81 -1.87
C ARG A 29 -36.81 10.10 -0.48
N ARG A 30 -36.22 9.52 0.57
CA ARG A 30 -36.61 9.78 1.97
C ARG A 30 -36.36 11.23 2.39
N ALA A 31 -35.34 11.86 1.80
CA ALA A 31 -35.02 13.25 2.06
C ALA A 31 -35.81 14.25 1.20
N GLY A 32 -36.64 13.77 0.25
CA GLY A 32 -37.36 14.64 -0.68
C GLY A 32 -36.45 15.34 -1.70
N ILE A 33 -35.24 14.82 -1.94
CA ILE A 33 -34.27 15.40 -2.86
C ILE A 33 -34.55 14.87 -4.28
N PRO A 34 -34.60 15.75 -5.31
CA PRO A 34 -34.73 15.33 -6.69
C PRO A 34 -33.60 14.38 -7.10
N PHE A 35 -33.92 13.31 -7.82
CA PHE A 35 -32.96 12.28 -8.20
C PHE A 35 -33.13 11.91 -9.68
N ASP A 36 -32.21 12.37 -10.53
CA ASP A 36 -32.16 11.97 -11.95
C ASP A 36 -31.61 10.55 -12.06
N ARG A 37 -32.51 9.57 -11.96
CA ARG A 37 -32.15 8.15 -11.96
C ARG A 37 -31.34 7.73 -13.18
N ALA A 38 -31.64 8.29 -14.35
CA ALA A 38 -30.99 7.90 -15.62
C ALA A 38 -29.51 8.31 -15.63
N ARG A 39 -29.18 9.45 -15.02
CA ARG A 39 -27.81 9.97 -14.99
C ARG A 39 -27.03 9.60 -13.74
N VAL A 40 -27.68 9.63 -12.58
CA VAL A 40 -27.02 9.51 -11.29
C VAL A 40 -26.70 8.05 -10.95
N ILE A 41 -27.61 7.09 -11.18
CA ILE A 41 -27.35 5.69 -10.83
C ILE A 41 -26.11 5.13 -11.53
N PRO A 42 -25.95 5.28 -12.85
CA PRO A 42 -24.77 4.74 -13.51
C PRO A 42 -23.47 5.39 -13.03
N MET A 43 -23.50 6.70 -12.73
CA MET A 43 -22.35 7.41 -12.18
C MET A 43 -21.99 6.94 -10.76
N LEU A 44 -22.98 6.80 -9.89
CA LEU A 44 -22.80 6.24 -8.54
C LEU A 44 -22.27 4.79 -8.61
N GLN A 45 -22.79 3.99 -9.54
CA GLN A 45 -22.31 2.63 -9.77
C GLN A 45 -20.84 2.62 -10.21
N ALA A 46 -20.45 3.54 -11.10
CA ALA A 46 -19.05 3.69 -11.50
C ALA A 46 -18.16 4.08 -10.32
N ILE A 47 -18.59 5.05 -9.50
CA ILE A 47 -17.87 5.54 -8.32
C ILE A 47 -17.69 4.42 -7.28
N PHE A 48 -18.76 3.71 -6.93
CA PHE A 48 -18.70 2.62 -5.96
C PHE A 48 -17.99 1.37 -6.52
N GLY A 49 -17.99 1.22 -7.84
CA GLY A 49 -17.26 0.19 -8.57
C GLY A 49 -15.79 0.51 -8.85
N PHE A 50 -15.30 1.70 -8.48
CA PHE A 50 -14.00 2.21 -8.92
C PHE A 50 -12.79 1.46 -8.31
N ALA A 51 -11.96 0.85 -9.14
CA ALA A 51 -10.75 0.16 -8.71
C ALA A 51 -9.55 1.14 -8.58
N THR A 52 -9.15 1.45 -7.35
CA THR A 52 -8.08 2.43 -7.09
C THR A 52 -6.68 2.01 -7.55
N GLU A 53 -6.45 0.78 -8.01
CA GLU A 53 -5.10 0.23 -8.24
C GLU A 53 -4.31 0.96 -9.32
N HIS A 54 -4.87 1.15 -10.51
CA HIS A 54 -4.19 1.84 -11.62
C HIS A 54 -3.89 3.30 -11.27
N TRP A 55 -4.83 3.96 -10.60
CA TRP A 55 -4.66 5.32 -10.11
C TRP A 55 -3.59 5.43 -9.03
N LYS A 56 -3.62 4.55 -8.02
CA LYS A 56 -2.63 4.52 -6.94
C LYS A 56 -1.21 4.33 -7.46
N ARG A 57 -1.01 3.49 -8.48
CA ARG A 57 0.33 3.32 -9.10
C ARG A 57 0.82 4.60 -9.79
N LEU A 58 -0.07 5.36 -10.43
CA LEU A 58 0.28 6.65 -11.02
C LEU A 58 0.58 7.69 -9.94
N LEU A 59 -0.25 7.75 -8.89
CA LEU A 59 -0.07 8.69 -7.79
C LEU A 59 1.20 8.41 -6.98
N GLN A 60 1.58 7.13 -6.79
CA GLN A 60 2.80 6.75 -6.06
C GLN A 60 4.10 7.27 -6.71
N GLN A 61 4.07 7.65 -7.99
CA GLN A 61 5.21 8.25 -8.66
C GLN A 61 5.43 9.72 -8.24
N GLU A 62 4.40 10.38 -7.69
CA GLU A 62 4.41 11.81 -7.37
C GLU A 62 4.12 12.03 -5.88
N SER A 63 5.03 12.67 -5.15
CA SER A 63 4.81 13.01 -3.75
C SER A 63 4.06 14.33 -3.65
N PHE A 64 2.76 14.30 -3.33
CA PHE A 64 1.88 15.47 -3.14
C PHE A 64 1.74 16.35 -4.41
N PRO A 65 1.00 15.89 -5.43
CA PRO A 65 0.82 16.67 -6.65
C PRO A 65 0.08 17.98 -6.37
N SER A 66 0.54 19.09 -6.97
CA SER A 66 -0.27 20.30 -7.10
C SER A 66 -1.53 20.03 -7.94
N ASP A 67 -2.54 20.87 -7.87
CA ASP A 67 -3.78 20.69 -8.66
C ASP A 67 -3.53 20.58 -10.17
N SER A 68 -2.57 21.35 -10.69
CA SER A 68 -2.13 21.25 -12.10
C SER A 68 -1.51 19.89 -12.44
N VAL A 69 -0.68 19.35 -11.54
CA VAL A 69 -0.08 18.01 -11.69
C VAL A 69 -1.16 16.95 -11.56
N LEU A 70 -2.12 17.12 -10.64
CA LEU A 70 -3.24 16.22 -10.46
C LEU A 70 -4.11 16.13 -11.73
N ARG A 71 -4.40 17.27 -12.37
CA ARG A 71 -5.11 17.32 -13.65
C ARG A 71 -4.33 16.64 -14.78
N ALA A 72 -3.02 16.86 -14.85
CA ALA A 72 -2.18 16.15 -15.81
C ALA A 72 -2.18 14.62 -15.56
N LEU A 73 -2.19 14.19 -14.29
CA LEU A 73 -2.31 12.79 -13.91
C LEU A 73 -3.69 12.22 -14.29
N PHE A 74 -4.77 12.98 -14.14
CA PHE A 74 -6.09 12.56 -14.63
C PHE A 74 -6.09 12.33 -16.15
N CYS A 75 -5.51 13.25 -16.94
CA CYS A 75 -5.38 13.07 -18.39
C CYS A 75 -4.61 11.78 -18.72
N LYS A 76 -3.44 11.60 -18.08
CA LYS A 76 -2.60 10.41 -18.25
C LYS A 76 -3.34 9.12 -17.85
N TYR A 77 -4.14 9.17 -16.80
CA TYR A 77 -4.94 8.05 -16.32
C TYR A 77 -6.07 7.71 -17.32
N LEU A 78 -6.86 8.71 -17.74
CA LEU A 78 -7.96 8.52 -18.67
C LEU A 78 -7.49 8.05 -20.05
N ASN A 79 -6.38 8.59 -20.58
CA ASN A 79 -5.78 8.13 -21.83
C ASN A 79 -5.25 6.70 -21.75
N LYS A 80 -4.79 6.28 -20.56
CA LYS A 80 -4.25 4.93 -20.36
C LYS A 80 -5.33 3.87 -20.22
N VAL A 81 -6.41 4.16 -19.50
CA VAL A 81 -7.48 3.18 -19.22
C VAL A 81 -8.59 3.25 -20.28
N GLY A 82 -8.84 4.43 -20.82
CA GLY A 82 -9.95 4.71 -21.75
C GLY A 82 -11.28 4.83 -21.02
N ILE A 83 -12.23 5.57 -21.62
CA ILE A 83 -13.64 5.56 -21.20
C ILE A 83 -14.40 4.67 -22.18
N PRO A 84 -15.19 3.68 -21.71
CA PRO A 84 -16.00 2.84 -22.59
C PRO A 84 -16.92 3.66 -23.50
N GLY A 85 -16.86 3.42 -24.82
CA GLY A 85 -17.67 4.13 -25.82
C GLY A 85 -17.07 5.45 -26.31
N TRP A 86 -15.97 5.93 -25.71
CA TRP A 86 -15.34 7.18 -26.13
C TRP A 86 -14.66 7.04 -27.49
N VAL A 87 -15.02 7.92 -28.44
CA VAL A 87 -14.59 7.83 -29.85
C VAL A 87 -13.33 8.66 -30.14
N GLN A 88 -13.03 9.68 -29.34
CA GLN A 88 -11.85 10.53 -29.57
C GLN A 88 -10.56 9.85 -29.12
N GLN A 89 -9.45 10.16 -29.82
CA GLN A 89 -8.16 9.47 -29.63
C GLN A 89 -7.51 9.76 -28.27
N ASP A 90 -7.61 10.99 -27.75
CA ASP A 90 -7.00 11.38 -26.47
C ASP A 90 -7.82 12.45 -25.75
N PHE A 91 -7.85 12.38 -24.41
CA PHE A 91 -8.32 13.40 -23.50
C PHE A 91 -7.25 14.49 -23.36
N ASP A 92 -7.62 15.72 -23.68
CA ASP A 92 -6.77 16.89 -23.47
C ASP A 92 -6.92 17.48 -22.06
N TYR A 93 -5.98 18.35 -21.70
CA TYR A 93 -5.97 19.01 -20.40
C TYR A 93 -7.18 19.92 -20.19
N VAL A 94 -7.71 20.53 -21.26
CA VAL A 94 -8.78 21.54 -21.19
C VAL A 94 -10.11 20.86 -20.84
N THR A 95 -10.43 19.74 -21.49
CA THR A 95 -11.63 18.96 -21.22
C THR A 95 -11.61 18.42 -19.79
N VAL A 96 -10.48 17.84 -19.34
CA VAL A 96 -10.34 17.35 -17.97
C VAL A 96 -10.45 18.49 -16.95
N GLN A 97 -9.88 19.66 -17.24
CA GLN A 97 -10.01 20.84 -16.39
C GLN A 97 -11.47 21.28 -16.26
N ARG A 98 -12.24 21.33 -17.36
CA ARG A 98 -13.67 21.69 -17.30
C ARG A 98 -14.47 20.71 -16.44
N TRP A 99 -14.22 19.41 -16.59
CA TRP A 99 -14.86 18.41 -15.75
C TRP A 99 -14.46 18.56 -14.28
N ASP A 100 -13.20 18.89 -13.99
CA ASP A 100 -12.68 19.13 -12.65
C ASP A 100 -13.37 20.34 -12.00
N GLU A 101 -13.63 21.40 -12.77
CA GLU A 101 -14.35 22.60 -12.36
C GLU A 101 -15.84 22.31 -12.07
N LEU A 102 -16.49 21.42 -12.83
CA LEU A 102 -17.89 21.03 -12.61
C LEU A 102 -18.12 20.31 -11.28
N ILE A 103 -17.10 19.69 -10.70
CA ILE A 103 -17.20 18.89 -9.47
C ILE A 103 -16.59 19.59 -8.24
N GLU A 104 -16.25 20.88 -8.34
CA GLU A 104 -15.59 21.61 -7.26
C GLU A 104 -16.48 21.70 -6.00
N GLN A 105 -17.80 21.84 -6.17
CA GLN A 105 -18.74 21.84 -5.04
C GLN A 105 -18.83 20.46 -4.39
N THR A 106 -19.02 19.41 -5.20
CA THR A 106 -18.93 18.01 -4.77
C THR A 106 -17.68 17.75 -3.94
N ARG A 107 -16.51 18.20 -4.41
CA ARG A 107 -15.24 18.06 -3.68
C ARG A 107 -15.30 18.73 -2.31
N GLY A 108 -15.77 19.98 -2.24
CA GLY A 108 -15.91 20.71 -0.98
C GLY A 108 -16.81 19.99 0.03
N ILE A 109 -17.96 19.48 -0.43
CA ILE A 109 -18.94 18.78 0.42
C ILE A 109 -18.35 17.48 0.99
N VAL A 110 -17.59 16.75 0.18
CA VAL A 110 -17.16 15.39 0.48
C VAL A 110 -15.81 15.36 1.20
N ARG A 111 -14.93 16.34 0.96
CA ARG A 111 -13.58 16.41 1.55
C ARG A 111 -13.58 16.35 3.09
N GLU A 112 -14.57 16.94 3.75
CA GLU A 112 -14.70 16.90 5.21
C GLU A 112 -15.15 15.53 5.76
N ARG A 113 -15.62 14.64 4.88
CA ARG A 113 -16.21 13.34 5.23
C ARG A 113 -15.33 12.16 4.83
N ILE A 114 -14.35 12.38 3.97
CA ILE A 114 -13.40 11.34 3.56
C ILE A 114 -12.21 11.36 4.52
N SER A 115 -11.84 10.18 4.99
CA SER A 115 -10.76 9.97 5.94
C SER A 115 -9.53 9.29 5.30
N THR A 116 -9.33 9.46 3.99
CA THR A 116 -8.28 8.78 3.23
C THR A 116 -7.11 9.69 2.87
N ASP A 117 -5.88 9.17 3.01
CA ASP A 117 -4.63 9.81 2.59
C ASP A 117 -4.44 9.89 1.06
N TYR A 118 -5.48 9.59 0.26
CA TYR A 118 -5.41 9.59 -1.19
C TYR A 118 -6.66 10.18 -1.84
N VAL A 119 -6.48 10.64 -3.07
CA VAL A 119 -7.53 11.20 -3.94
C VAL A 119 -8.54 10.10 -4.29
N SER A 120 -9.77 10.22 -3.79
CA SER A 120 -10.83 9.23 -3.96
C SER A 120 -11.77 9.53 -5.14
N ALA A 121 -12.52 8.54 -5.61
CA ALA A 121 -13.54 8.76 -6.63
C ALA A 121 -14.80 9.46 -6.08
N ALA A 122 -15.00 9.47 -4.76
CA ALA A 122 -16.05 10.29 -4.14
C ALA A 122 -15.71 11.79 -4.25
N GLU A 123 -14.43 12.15 -4.04
CA GLU A 123 -13.93 13.53 -4.15
C GLU A 123 -13.75 13.95 -5.62
N HIS A 124 -13.25 13.04 -6.46
CA HIS A 124 -13.04 13.26 -7.90
C HIS A 124 -13.77 12.20 -8.74
N PRO A 125 -15.07 12.37 -9.01
CA PRO A 125 -15.87 11.42 -9.79
C PRO A 125 -15.31 11.10 -11.18
N ILE A 126 -14.50 11.99 -11.75
CA ILE A 126 -13.80 11.79 -13.03
C ILE A 126 -12.95 10.50 -13.04
N LEU A 127 -12.39 10.11 -11.88
CA LEU A 127 -11.62 8.87 -11.74
C LEU A 127 -12.43 7.61 -12.05
N ALA A 128 -13.74 7.66 -11.84
CA ALA A 128 -14.63 6.54 -12.02
C ALA A 128 -15.12 6.37 -13.46
N LEU A 129 -14.97 7.37 -14.33
CA LEU A 129 -15.49 7.34 -15.70
C LEU A 129 -15.07 6.11 -16.52
N PRO A 130 -13.80 5.62 -16.44
CA PRO A 130 -13.41 4.36 -17.10
C PRO A 130 -14.21 3.13 -16.68
N HIS A 131 -14.87 3.17 -15.52
CA HIS A 131 -15.65 2.08 -14.95
C HIS A 131 -17.16 2.27 -15.10
N ALA A 132 -17.61 3.26 -15.88
CA ALA A 132 -19.02 3.52 -16.15
C ALA A 132 -19.62 2.51 -17.16
N SER A 133 -19.44 1.21 -16.91
CA SER A 133 -19.98 0.13 -17.73
C SER A 133 -21.51 0.16 -17.66
N GLY A 134 -22.15 0.69 -18.71
CA GLY A 134 -23.60 0.89 -18.77
C GLY A 134 -24.01 2.30 -19.19
N ILE A 135 -23.05 3.24 -19.26
CA ILE A 135 -23.25 4.54 -19.89
C ILE A 135 -22.56 4.54 -21.25
N VAL A 136 -23.26 5.02 -22.26
CA VAL A 136 -22.64 5.38 -23.53
C VAL A 136 -22.17 6.82 -23.36
N LEU A 137 -20.86 7.00 -23.14
CA LEU A 137 -20.21 8.30 -23.04
C LEU A 137 -19.46 8.55 -24.36
N ASN A 138 -20.18 8.97 -25.38
CA ASN A 138 -19.62 9.21 -26.71
C ASN A 138 -19.03 10.63 -26.83
N HIS A 139 -19.53 11.56 -26.01
CA HIS A 139 -19.24 12.99 -26.14
C HIS A 139 -19.00 13.67 -24.80
N GLU A 140 -18.22 14.76 -24.82
CA GLU A 140 -17.90 15.58 -23.63
C GLU A 140 -19.17 16.07 -22.91
N GLN A 141 -20.20 16.42 -23.67
CA GLN A 141 -21.46 16.93 -23.13
C GLN A 141 -22.18 15.89 -22.27
N GLU A 142 -22.11 14.61 -22.60
CA GLU A 142 -22.77 13.54 -21.84
C GLU A 142 -22.07 13.38 -20.48
N VAL A 143 -20.74 13.34 -20.47
CA VAL A 143 -19.94 13.31 -19.23
C VAL A 143 -20.29 14.50 -18.34
N SER A 144 -20.31 15.71 -18.91
CA SER A 144 -20.67 16.92 -18.16
C SER A 144 -22.08 16.84 -17.56
N GLN A 145 -23.06 16.30 -18.29
CA GLN A 145 -24.42 16.12 -17.75
C GLN A 145 -24.46 15.14 -16.58
N HIS A 146 -23.73 14.00 -16.65
CA HIS A 146 -23.65 13.05 -15.55
C HIS A 146 -22.98 13.67 -14.31
N LEU A 147 -21.90 14.43 -14.50
CA LEU A 147 -21.20 15.12 -13.43
C LEU A 147 -22.08 16.20 -12.78
N THR A 148 -22.74 17.04 -13.58
CA THR A 148 -23.65 18.08 -13.08
C THR A 148 -24.84 17.47 -12.32
N SER A 149 -25.46 16.41 -12.82
CA SER A 149 -26.57 15.76 -12.10
C SER A 149 -26.14 15.12 -10.77
N LEU A 150 -24.89 14.65 -10.68
CA LEU A 150 -24.33 14.19 -9.42
C LEU A 150 -24.06 15.36 -8.45
N ASP A 151 -23.50 16.45 -8.96
CA ASP A 151 -23.23 17.66 -8.17
C ASP A 151 -24.54 18.25 -7.62
N ASP A 152 -25.57 18.38 -8.45
CA ASP A 152 -26.91 18.84 -8.06
C ASP A 152 -27.51 18.00 -6.92
N LEU A 153 -27.37 16.67 -7.00
CA LEU A 153 -27.81 15.75 -5.94
C LEU A 153 -27.07 16.02 -4.62
N LEU A 154 -25.74 16.10 -4.66
CA LEU A 154 -24.92 16.23 -3.46
C LEU A 154 -25.07 17.62 -2.83
N THR A 155 -25.16 18.67 -3.64
CA THR A 155 -25.43 20.04 -3.19
C THR A 155 -26.82 20.15 -2.54
N SER A 156 -27.83 19.52 -3.13
CA SER A 156 -29.18 19.44 -2.53
C SER A 156 -29.16 18.66 -1.20
N ALA A 157 -28.41 17.55 -1.13
CA ALA A 157 -28.24 16.79 0.09
C ALA A 157 -27.48 17.56 1.18
N ALA A 158 -26.45 18.31 0.81
CA ALA A 158 -25.70 19.19 1.71
C ALA A 158 -26.61 20.25 2.34
N ALA A 159 -27.43 20.92 1.53
CA ALA A 159 -28.40 21.91 1.98
C ALA A 159 -29.45 21.31 2.95
N ALA A 160 -29.88 20.07 2.73
CA ALA A 160 -30.85 19.37 3.57
C ALA A 160 -30.24 18.69 4.82
N SER A 161 -28.92 18.49 4.86
CA SER A 161 -28.23 17.62 5.84
C SER A 161 -28.35 18.10 7.29
N SER A 162 -28.56 19.40 7.53
CA SER A 162 -28.75 19.98 8.86
C SER A 162 -30.10 19.63 9.48
N HIS A 163 -31.11 19.32 8.67
CA HIS A 163 -32.50 19.15 9.13
C HIS A 163 -33.04 17.75 8.86
N ILE A 164 -32.52 17.06 7.84
CA ILE A 164 -33.03 15.76 7.41
C ILE A 164 -31.94 14.69 7.61
N PRO A 165 -32.09 13.78 8.59
CA PRO A 165 -31.10 12.73 8.86
C PRO A 165 -30.76 11.87 7.64
N ALA A 166 -31.75 11.58 6.78
CA ALA A 166 -31.54 10.80 5.57
C ALA A 166 -30.59 11.49 4.57
N ALA A 167 -30.62 12.83 4.48
CA ALA A 167 -29.71 13.58 3.63
C ALA A 167 -28.27 13.54 4.16
N LYS A 168 -28.10 13.62 5.49
CA LYS A 168 -26.79 13.42 6.12
C LYS A 168 -26.26 12.01 5.84
N SER A 169 -27.07 10.97 6.08
CA SER A 169 -26.69 9.58 5.78
C SER A 169 -26.36 9.36 4.30
N LEU A 170 -27.03 10.05 3.39
CA LEU A 170 -26.71 9.99 1.96
C LEU A 170 -25.27 10.44 1.69
N LEU A 171 -24.89 11.61 2.23
CA LEU A 171 -23.54 12.15 2.08
C LEU A 171 -22.49 11.25 2.70
N ASP A 172 -22.76 10.70 3.88
CA ASP A 172 -21.86 9.79 4.58
C ASP A 172 -21.67 8.49 3.77
N VAL A 173 -22.75 7.90 3.26
CA VAL A 173 -22.72 6.70 2.41
C VAL A 173 -21.98 6.97 1.10
N TYR A 174 -22.20 8.12 0.48
CA TYR A 174 -21.50 8.51 -0.75
C TYR A 174 -19.98 8.65 -0.51
N ALA A 175 -19.59 9.40 0.53
CA ALA A 175 -18.19 9.63 0.87
C ALA A 175 -17.46 8.33 1.20
N VAL A 176 -18.06 7.46 2.01
CA VAL A 176 -17.49 6.15 2.36
C VAL A 176 -17.47 5.23 1.13
N GLY A 177 -18.55 5.20 0.35
CA GLY A 177 -18.70 4.28 -0.77
C GLY A 177 -17.72 4.53 -1.93
N GLY A 178 -17.35 5.79 -2.19
CA GLY A 178 -16.37 6.13 -3.23
C GLY A 178 -14.92 6.23 -2.74
N SER A 179 -14.70 6.19 -1.42
CA SER A 179 -13.37 6.07 -0.81
C SER A 179 -12.96 4.63 -0.59
N HIS A 180 -13.90 3.74 -0.25
CA HIS A 180 -13.66 2.34 0.07
C HIS A 180 -14.64 1.42 -0.66
N TRP A 181 -14.15 0.24 -1.05
CA TRP A 181 -15.01 -0.82 -1.53
C TRP A 181 -15.51 -1.63 -0.32
N ASP A 182 -16.82 -1.88 -0.25
CA ASP A 182 -17.35 -2.90 0.68
C ASP A 182 -17.53 -4.19 -0.08
N ALA A 183 -17.32 -5.31 0.63
CA ALA A 183 -17.67 -6.64 0.15
C ALA A 183 -19.10 -7.00 0.58
N ILE A 184 -20.00 -7.17 -0.38
CA ILE A 184 -21.32 -7.75 -0.14
C ILE A 184 -21.32 -9.20 -0.61
N ALA A 185 -21.65 -10.11 0.30
CA ALA A 185 -21.73 -11.54 0.02
C ALA A 185 -23.14 -12.06 0.30
N GLU A 186 -23.62 -12.93 -0.57
CA GLU A 186 -24.80 -13.74 -0.31
C GLU A 186 -24.41 -14.94 0.54
N VAL A 187 -25.05 -15.05 1.71
CA VAL A 187 -24.75 -16.06 2.71
C VAL A 187 -26.03 -16.72 3.22
N VAL A 188 -26.05 -18.04 3.29
CA VAL A 188 -27.11 -18.79 3.98
C VAL A 188 -26.69 -18.98 5.42
N VAL A 189 -27.35 -18.27 6.34
CA VAL A 189 -27.06 -18.35 7.78
C VAL A 189 -28.04 -19.32 8.47
N PRO A 190 -27.56 -20.24 9.32
CA PRO A 190 -28.45 -21.10 10.10
C PRO A 190 -29.18 -20.26 11.16
N LEU A 191 -30.50 -20.42 11.24
CA LEU A 191 -31.31 -19.76 12.27
C LEU A 191 -31.18 -20.56 13.58
N LYS A 192 -30.99 -19.86 14.70
CA LYS A 192 -30.89 -20.42 16.07
C LYS A 192 -29.63 -21.24 16.38
N GLU A 193 -28.63 -21.24 15.50
CA GLU A 193 -27.34 -21.87 15.75
C GLU A 193 -26.22 -20.81 15.67
N PRO A 194 -25.18 -20.88 16.53
CA PRO A 194 -24.03 -20.03 16.38
C PRO A 194 -23.30 -20.36 15.08
N PHE A 195 -22.98 -19.34 14.29
CA PHE A 195 -22.24 -19.48 13.04
C PHE A 195 -21.07 -18.49 12.98
N MET A 196 -20.09 -18.78 12.12
CA MET A 196 -18.94 -17.92 11.87
C MET A 196 -18.84 -17.61 10.38
N ILE A 197 -18.65 -16.33 10.07
CA ILE A 197 -18.31 -15.86 8.74
C ILE A 197 -16.81 -15.57 8.71
N LYS A 198 -16.06 -16.26 7.83
CA LYS A 198 -14.62 -16.03 7.66
C LYS A 198 -14.37 -15.30 6.35
N THR A 199 -13.77 -14.12 6.43
CA THR A 199 -13.27 -13.37 5.28
C THR A 199 -11.75 -13.39 5.29
N CYS A 200 -11.16 -13.45 4.10
CA CYS A 200 -9.71 -13.37 3.91
C CYS A 200 -9.45 -12.41 2.77
N GLU A 201 -8.61 -11.42 3.02
CA GLU A 201 -8.19 -10.45 2.01
C GLU A 201 -6.67 -10.55 1.87
N LYS A 202 -6.19 -10.56 0.63
CA LYS A 202 -4.77 -10.44 0.33
C LYS A 202 -4.49 -8.97 0.01
N ARG A 203 -3.84 -8.25 0.92
CA ARG A 203 -3.38 -6.87 0.71
C ARG A 203 -1.90 -6.85 0.37
N GLU A 204 -1.52 -6.01 -0.58
CA GLU A 204 -0.11 -5.67 -0.77
C GLU A 204 0.37 -4.80 0.39
N ILE A 205 1.49 -5.19 1.00
CA ILE A 205 2.10 -4.47 2.10
C ILE A 205 3.24 -3.66 1.50
N GLY A 206 2.99 -2.37 1.25
CA GLY A 206 4.04 -1.45 0.86
C GLY A 206 5.00 -1.21 2.03
N LEU A 207 6.28 -1.53 1.82
CA LEU A 207 7.35 -1.23 2.78
C LEU A 207 8.01 0.09 2.38
N LYS A 208 7.96 1.08 3.29
CA LYS A 208 8.66 2.35 3.10
C LYS A 208 9.86 2.42 4.03
N ARG A 209 11.01 2.87 3.50
CA ARG A 209 12.20 3.18 4.30
C ARG A 209 11.95 4.47 5.07
N ARG A 210 12.09 4.46 6.39
CA ARG A 210 12.00 5.66 7.24
C ARG A 210 13.38 6.26 7.52
N ALA A 211 13.42 7.45 8.11
CA ALA A 211 14.64 8.17 8.52
C ALA A 211 15.64 7.31 9.31
N ASN A 212 15.17 6.29 10.05
CA ASN A 212 16.00 5.36 10.80
C ASN A 212 16.47 4.15 9.96
N TRP A 213 16.41 4.23 8.63
CA TRP A 213 16.81 3.18 7.67
C TRP A 213 16.01 1.87 7.74
N LYS A 214 15.05 1.75 8.68
CA LYS A 214 14.17 0.60 8.82
C LYS A 214 13.02 0.66 7.80
N LYS A 215 12.73 -0.48 7.18
CA LYS A 215 11.53 -0.69 6.36
C LYS A 215 10.32 -0.91 7.29
N SER A 216 9.24 -0.17 7.05
CA SER A 216 8.04 -0.20 7.87
C SER A 216 6.79 -0.13 7.00
N SER A 217 5.75 -0.85 7.41
CA SER A 217 4.41 -0.71 6.83
C SER A 217 3.45 -0.05 7.81
N HIS A 218 2.54 0.76 7.27
CA HIS A 218 1.47 1.40 8.02
C HIS A 218 0.15 0.91 7.49
N GLN A 219 -0.72 0.46 8.40
CA GLN A 219 -2.07 0.00 8.06
C GLN A 219 -3.05 0.63 9.03
N ILE A 220 -4.19 1.09 8.50
CA ILE A 220 -5.32 1.54 9.30
C ILE A 220 -6.35 0.43 9.28
N VAL A 221 -6.83 0.04 10.46
CA VAL A 221 -7.80 -1.04 10.61
C VAL A 221 -8.97 -0.54 11.45
N ALA A 222 -10.20 -0.78 10.99
CA ALA A 222 -11.39 -0.54 11.78
C ALA A 222 -11.37 -1.45 13.02
N PHE A 223 -11.61 -0.85 14.18
CA PHE A 223 -11.52 -1.54 15.47
C PHE A 223 -12.84 -1.45 16.27
N ASN A 224 -13.77 -0.59 15.84
CA ASN A 224 -15.10 -0.46 16.45
C ASN A 224 -16.25 -1.14 15.68
N ASP A 225 -15.96 -2.01 14.71
CA ASP A 225 -16.96 -2.59 13.80
C ASP A 225 -17.72 -3.82 14.34
N ALA A 226 -17.29 -4.41 15.46
CA ALA A 226 -17.90 -5.60 16.04
C ALA A 226 -17.96 -5.55 17.57
N TYR A 227 -18.96 -6.19 18.19
CA TYR A 227 -19.16 -6.18 19.65
C TYR A 227 -17.87 -6.42 20.47
N SER A 228 -16.99 -7.30 19.97
CA SER A 228 -15.62 -7.48 20.43
C SER A 228 -14.68 -7.58 19.24
N THR A 229 -13.52 -6.91 19.33
CA THR A 229 -12.52 -6.92 18.25
C THR A 229 -11.23 -7.58 18.73
N HIS A 230 -10.74 -8.51 17.92
CA HIS A 230 -9.49 -9.23 18.14
C HIS A 230 -8.59 -9.09 16.92
N LEU A 231 -7.58 -8.23 17.03
CA LEU A 231 -6.60 -8.03 15.97
C LEU A 231 -5.34 -8.84 16.28
N ASN A 232 -4.92 -9.68 15.34
CA ASN A 232 -3.66 -10.42 15.42
C ASN A 232 -2.86 -10.20 14.14
N ILE A 233 -1.64 -9.72 14.30
CA ILE A 233 -0.66 -9.55 13.23
C ILE A 233 0.43 -10.57 13.46
N ARG A 234 0.74 -11.37 12.44
CA ARG A 234 1.76 -12.42 12.50
C ARG A 234 2.72 -12.31 11.33
N VAL A 235 4.01 -12.51 11.59
CA VAL A 235 5.02 -12.69 10.55
C VAL A 235 5.31 -14.17 10.45
N ALA A 236 5.04 -14.76 9.28
CA ALA A 236 5.28 -16.18 9.03
C ALA A 236 6.75 -16.50 8.72
N ASP A 237 7.56 -15.48 8.39
CA ASP A 237 8.97 -15.63 8.08
C ASP A 237 9.83 -15.59 9.35
N THR A 238 10.51 -16.69 9.65
CA THR A 238 11.40 -16.83 10.83
C THR A 238 12.64 -15.93 10.77
N ASN A 239 12.98 -15.40 9.59
CA ASN A 239 14.11 -14.48 9.42
C ASN A 239 13.72 -13.01 9.63
N VAL A 240 12.46 -12.73 9.93
CA VAL A 240 11.93 -11.37 10.10
C VAL A 240 11.23 -11.24 11.43
N GLU A 241 11.56 -10.17 12.15
CA GLU A 241 10.93 -9.79 13.41
C GLU A 241 10.17 -8.47 13.23
N MET A 242 9.03 -8.37 13.90
CA MET A 242 8.29 -7.13 14.11
C MET A 242 8.80 -6.40 15.35
N GLU A 243 8.92 -5.07 15.25
CA GLU A 243 9.23 -4.19 16.39
C GLU A 243 8.04 -3.26 16.69
N VAL A 244 6.83 -3.83 16.78
CA VAL A 244 5.62 -3.04 17.10
C VAL A 244 5.65 -2.66 18.58
N ARG A 245 5.81 -1.36 18.85
CA ARG A 245 5.79 -0.80 20.22
C ARG A 245 4.39 -0.41 20.69
N GLY A 246 3.47 -0.23 19.76
CA GLY A 246 2.09 0.14 20.07
C GLY A 246 1.29 0.48 18.83
N ALA A 247 0.00 0.60 19.06
CA ALA A 247 -0.97 1.07 18.10
C ALA A 247 -1.31 2.53 18.43
N ARG A 248 -1.41 3.38 17.40
CA ARG A 248 -2.07 4.68 17.57
C ARG A 248 -3.56 4.47 17.34
N VAL A 249 -4.39 5.13 18.13
CA VAL A 249 -5.84 4.99 18.05
C VAL A 249 -6.44 6.26 17.50
N LEU A 250 -7.45 6.13 16.63
CA LEU A 250 -8.17 7.26 16.05
C LEU A 250 -9.66 7.16 16.36
N ASP A 251 -10.33 8.31 16.39
CA ASP A 251 -11.79 8.39 16.43
C ASP A 251 -12.42 8.28 15.03
N GLU A 252 -13.74 8.50 14.93
CA GLU A 252 -14.50 8.47 13.67
C GLU A 252 -14.00 9.48 12.62
N ARG A 253 -13.38 10.57 13.08
CA ARG A 253 -12.89 11.68 12.25
C ARG A 253 -11.42 11.53 11.89
N ASN A 254 -10.81 10.39 12.22
CA ASN A 254 -9.37 10.14 12.14
C ASN A 254 -8.51 11.04 13.03
N ASP A 255 -9.09 11.68 14.05
CA ASP A 255 -8.31 12.45 15.00
C ASP A 255 -7.61 11.50 15.98
N LEU A 256 -6.35 11.81 16.30
CA LEU A 256 -5.56 11.03 17.25
C LEU A 256 -6.13 11.22 18.66
N ILE A 257 -6.64 10.15 19.24
CA ILE A 257 -7.20 10.18 20.59
C ILE A 257 -6.28 9.53 21.62
N SER A 258 -6.37 9.99 22.86
CA SER A 258 -5.73 9.35 24.00
C SER A 258 -6.56 8.13 24.41
N GLY A 259 -6.13 6.94 24.00
CA GLY A 259 -6.77 5.68 24.35
C GLY A 259 -5.84 4.50 24.15
N SER A 260 -6.11 3.40 24.84
CA SER A 260 -5.41 2.14 24.59
C SER A 260 -6.42 0.99 24.52
N PRO A 261 -6.18 -0.01 23.65
CA PRO A 261 -6.94 -1.26 23.67
C PRO A 261 -6.86 -1.95 25.03
N ASP A 262 -7.89 -2.73 25.39
CA ASP A 262 -7.98 -3.40 26.69
C ASP A 262 -6.82 -4.35 26.94
N PHE A 263 -6.39 -5.04 25.88
CA PHE A 263 -5.26 -5.93 25.91
C PHE A 263 -4.35 -5.64 24.73
N GLN A 264 -3.06 -5.54 25.02
CA GLN A 264 -2.02 -5.43 24.02
C GLN A 264 -0.87 -6.37 24.38
N ARG A 265 -0.47 -7.22 23.42
CA ARG A 265 0.71 -8.08 23.55
C ARG A 265 1.56 -7.95 22.30
N SER A 266 2.84 -7.72 22.49
CA SER A 266 3.82 -7.65 21.41
C SER A 266 4.94 -8.65 21.66
N THR A 267 5.28 -9.40 20.62
CA THR A 267 6.41 -10.32 20.54
C THR A 267 7.07 -10.12 19.16
N PRO A 268 8.28 -10.65 18.93
CA PRO A 268 8.93 -10.50 17.63
C PRO A 268 8.14 -11.09 16.45
N GLU A 269 7.26 -12.07 16.68
CA GLU A 269 6.50 -12.76 15.61
C GLU A 269 5.00 -12.45 15.62
N LEU A 270 4.47 -11.98 16.75
CA LEU A 270 3.05 -11.74 16.98
C LEU A 270 2.82 -10.41 17.67
N PHE A 271 1.95 -9.60 17.10
CA PHE A 271 1.33 -8.46 17.76
C PHE A 271 -0.18 -8.68 17.85
N SER A 272 -0.74 -8.53 19.05
CA SER A 272 -2.15 -8.80 19.35
C SER A 272 -2.77 -7.63 20.10
N LEU A 273 -3.94 -7.19 19.65
CA LEU A 273 -4.79 -6.21 20.33
C LEU A 273 -6.20 -6.78 20.48
N ASN A 274 -6.76 -6.68 21.68
CA ASN A 274 -8.15 -7.06 21.91
C ASN A 274 -8.89 -5.93 22.63
N SER A 275 -10.15 -5.72 22.28
CA SER A 275 -11.04 -4.88 23.06
C SER A 275 -12.49 -5.34 22.96
N ALA A 276 -13.21 -5.25 24.09
CA ALA A 276 -14.65 -5.52 24.19
C ALA A 276 -15.42 -4.33 24.80
N ARG A 277 -14.76 -3.17 24.99
CA ARG A 277 -15.42 -1.99 25.55
C ARG A 277 -16.42 -1.36 24.56
N PRO A 278 -17.56 -0.82 25.04
CA PRO A 278 -18.53 -0.12 24.20
C PRO A 278 -17.97 1.14 23.53
N ASN A 279 -17.18 1.93 24.27
CA ASN A 279 -16.51 3.15 23.77
C ASN A 279 -15.06 2.83 23.37
N ARG A 280 -14.85 1.86 22.47
CA ARG A 280 -13.53 1.57 21.91
C ARG A 280 -13.20 2.53 20.76
N PRO A 281 -11.92 2.79 20.49
CA PRO A 281 -11.51 3.60 19.35
C PRO A 281 -12.06 3.05 18.02
N HIS A 282 -12.41 3.95 17.10
CA HIS A 282 -12.95 3.57 15.79
C HIS A 282 -11.91 2.93 14.89
N TYR A 283 -10.72 3.51 14.86
CA TYR A 283 -9.63 2.98 14.06
C TYR A 283 -8.37 2.79 14.88
N VAL A 284 -7.55 1.85 14.42
CA VAL A 284 -6.20 1.63 14.93
C VAL A 284 -5.22 1.77 13.78
N VAL A 285 -4.25 2.67 13.94
CA VAL A 285 -3.11 2.82 13.05
C VAL A 285 -1.96 1.96 13.55
N LEU A 286 -1.68 0.92 12.78
CA LEU A 286 -0.64 -0.05 13.02
C LEU A 286 0.62 0.41 12.31
N SER A 287 1.68 0.62 13.09
CA SER A 287 3.02 0.85 12.54
C SER A 287 3.82 -0.42 12.75
N MET A 288 4.16 -1.10 11.64
CA MET A 288 4.83 -2.40 11.64
C MET A 288 6.25 -2.23 11.09
N PRO A 289 7.20 -1.71 11.90
CA PRO A 289 8.60 -1.74 11.53
C PRO A 289 9.07 -3.20 11.52
N LEU A 290 9.68 -3.60 10.41
CA LEU A 290 10.26 -4.91 10.23
C LEU A 290 11.78 -4.82 10.35
N LYS A 291 12.37 -5.84 10.95
CA LYS A 291 13.83 -6.00 11.06
C LYS A 291 14.19 -7.45 10.86
N ALA A 292 15.44 -7.72 10.48
CA ALA A 292 15.93 -9.09 10.44
C ALA A 292 15.95 -9.71 11.84
N SER A 293 15.69 -11.01 11.91
CA SER A 293 15.75 -11.77 13.15
C SER A 293 17.15 -11.70 13.77
N LEU A 294 17.23 -11.85 15.09
CA LEU A 294 18.52 -11.81 15.79
C LEU A 294 19.52 -12.84 15.22
N PRO A 295 19.15 -14.11 14.96
CA PRO A 295 20.06 -15.06 14.31
C PRO A 295 20.52 -14.59 12.92
N ALA A 296 19.60 -14.06 12.10
CA ALA A 296 19.94 -13.55 10.78
C ALA A 296 20.88 -12.34 10.84
N ARG A 297 20.65 -11.42 11.78
CA ARG A 297 21.55 -10.26 12.02
C ARG A 297 22.94 -10.69 12.47
N VAL A 298 23.03 -11.63 13.41
CA VAL A 298 24.31 -12.17 13.88
C VAL A 298 25.05 -12.86 12.74
N SER A 299 24.38 -13.73 11.99
CA SER A 299 24.98 -14.41 10.84
C SER A 299 25.53 -13.42 9.83
N ARG A 300 24.76 -12.39 9.46
CA ARG A 300 25.22 -11.36 8.51
C ARG A 300 26.35 -10.50 9.06
N PHE A 301 26.30 -10.15 10.34
CA PHE A 301 27.39 -9.41 10.98
C PHE A 301 28.69 -10.21 10.97
N VAL A 302 28.63 -11.53 11.24
CA VAL A 302 29.80 -12.42 11.16
C VAL A 302 30.35 -12.47 9.74
N ILE A 303 29.50 -12.62 8.72
CA ILE A 303 29.91 -12.59 7.31
C ILE A 303 30.61 -11.25 6.99
N PHE A 304 29.97 -10.15 7.35
CA PHE A 304 30.55 -8.82 7.14
C PHE A 304 31.89 -8.68 7.85
N ALA A 305 31.99 -9.05 9.13
CA ALA A 305 33.23 -8.95 9.90
C ALA A 305 34.36 -9.79 9.27
N LEU A 306 34.06 -11.02 8.80
CA LEU A 306 35.03 -11.85 8.09
C LEU A 306 35.48 -11.21 6.78
N THR A 307 34.56 -10.74 5.94
CA THR A 307 34.91 -10.06 4.67
C THR A 307 35.68 -8.75 4.88
N ALA A 308 35.28 -7.94 5.85
CA ALA A 308 35.95 -6.70 6.21
C ALA A 308 37.35 -6.98 6.76
N SER A 309 37.51 -8.02 7.60
CA SER A 309 38.83 -8.41 8.11
C SER A 309 39.77 -8.87 7.00
N ALA A 310 39.25 -9.62 6.01
CA ALA A 310 40.02 -10.02 4.83
C ALA A 310 40.44 -8.81 3.99
N LEU A 311 39.54 -7.85 3.79
CA LEU A 311 39.86 -6.59 3.10
C LEU A 311 40.93 -5.79 3.85
N ILE A 312 40.83 -5.66 5.18
CA ILE A 312 41.82 -4.95 6.00
C ILE A 312 43.19 -5.64 5.92
N ALA A 313 43.23 -6.97 6.06
CA ALA A 313 44.46 -7.75 5.95
C ALA A 313 45.11 -7.56 4.56
N PHE A 314 44.29 -7.54 3.51
CA PHE A 314 44.74 -7.29 2.14
C PHE A 314 45.26 -5.85 1.94
N CYS A 315 44.57 -4.85 2.48
CA CYS A 315 45.05 -3.46 2.47
C CYS A 315 46.39 -3.31 3.19
N PHE A 316 46.57 -3.99 4.33
CA PHE A 316 47.84 -4.00 5.05
C PHE A 316 48.94 -4.69 4.25
N PHE A 317 48.63 -5.79 3.56
CA PHE A 317 49.54 -6.43 2.62
C PHE A 317 49.96 -5.47 1.51
N LEU A 318 49.01 -4.81 0.84
CA LEU A 318 49.30 -3.82 -0.21
C LEU A 318 50.14 -2.65 0.29
N PHE A 319 49.86 -2.14 1.48
CA PHE A 319 50.62 -1.03 2.07
C PHE A 319 52.07 -1.43 2.33
N ASN A 320 52.31 -2.60 2.93
CA ASN A 320 53.66 -3.12 3.14
C ASN A 320 54.37 -3.45 1.83
N TRP A 321 53.65 -3.93 0.82
CA TRP A 321 54.19 -4.25 -0.50
C TRP A 321 54.64 -2.98 -1.25
N LEU A 322 53.81 -1.93 -1.27
CA LEU A 322 54.15 -0.62 -1.82
C LEU A 322 55.31 0.05 -1.05
N GLY A 323 55.30 -0.04 0.29
CA GLY A 323 56.33 0.54 1.15
C GLY A 323 57.69 -0.17 1.06
N ALA A 324 57.72 -1.47 0.76
CA ALA A 324 58.94 -2.26 0.65
C ALA A 324 59.59 -2.24 -0.76
N GLY A 325 59.12 -1.37 -1.66
CA GLY A 325 59.74 -1.18 -2.98
C GLY A 325 59.46 -2.30 -3.99
N GLY A 326 58.32 -2.99 -3.90
CA GLY A 326 57.85 -3.93 -4.93
C GLY A 326 58.58 -5.27 -5.03
N GLY A 327 59.58 -5.54 -4.17
CA GLY A 327 60.39 -6.76 -4.24
C GLY A 327 59.79 -8.02 -3.59
N ARG A 328 58.56 -7.96 -3.06
CA ARG A 328 57.89 -9.13 -2.43
C ARG A 328 56.90 -9.76 -3.40
N ASN A 329 57.17 -10.98 -3.83
CA ASN A 329 56.24 -11.81 -4.58
C ASN A 329 55.11 -12.28 -3.65
N MET A 330 53.85 -12.24 -4.13
CA MET A 330 52.71 -12.82 -3.41
C MET A 330 52.90 -14.34 -3.30
N THR A 331 52.85 -14.88 -2.09
CA THR A 331 52.86 -16.33 -1.88
C THR A 331 51.45 -16.90 -2.04
N ALA A 332 51.33 -18.21 -2.27
CA ALA A 332 50.03 -18.89 -2.29
C ALA A 332 49.27 -18.74 -0.96
N GLY A 333 50.00 -18.61 0.17
CA GLY A 333 49.41 -18.34 1.48
C GLY A 333 48.73 -16.97 1.55
N ASP A 334 49.34 -15.95 0.96
CA ASP A 334 48.78 -14.58 0.91
C ASP A 334 47.48 -14.54 0.09
N VAL A 335 47.42 -15.32 -0.99
CA VAL A 335 46.21 -15.45 -1.82
C VAL A 335 45.12 -16.26 -1.10
N ALA A 336 45.48 -17.26 -0.31
CA ALA A 336 44.52 -18.06 0.46
C ALA A 336 43.81 -17.24 1.56
N VAL A 337 44.50 -16.29 2.19
CA VAL A 337 43.92 -15.36 3.19
C VAL A 337 42.78 -14.52 2.60
N ILE A 338 42.82 -14.29 1.28
CA ILE A 338 41.82 -13.53 0.53
C ILE A 338 40.70 -14.47 0.03
N LEU A 339 41.08 -15.57 -0.63
CA LEU A 339 40.13 -16.48 -1.27
C LEU A 339 39.19 -17.17 -0.28
N VAL A 340 39.68 -17.58 0.90
CA VAL A 340 38.86 -18.35 1.85
C VAL A 340 37.70 -17.52 2.42
N PRO A 341 37.91 -16.31 2.98
CA PRO A 341 36.81 -15.45 3.43
C PRO A 341 35.87 -15.04 2.29
N SER A 342 36.40 -14.79 1.09
CA SER A 342 35.60 -14.45 -0.08
C SER A 342 34.73 -15.60 -0.56
N ALA A 343 35.23 -16.84 -0.57
CA ALA A 343 34.47 -18.02 -0.93
C ALA A 343 33.36 -18.31 0.10
N ILE A 344 33.66 -18.17 1.39
CA ILE A 344 32.66 -18.32 2.47
C ILE A 344 31.56 -17.27 2.31
N ALA A 345 31.93 -16.00 2.15
CA ALA A 345 30.96 -14.92 1.98
C ALA A 345 30.13 -15.07 0.69
N ALA A 346 30.76 -15.43 -0.43
CA ALA A 346 30.07 -15.69 -1.69
C ALA A 346 29.11 -16.88 -1.55
N SER A 347 29.53 -17.98 -0.90
CA SER A 347 28.67 -19.14 -0.66
C SER A 347 27.44 -18.77 0.16
N LEU A 348 27.60 -17.92 1.18
CA LEU A 348 26.50 -17.48 2.05
C LEU A 348 25.61 -16.41 1.41
N LEU A 349 26.15 -15.57 0.52
CA LEU A 349 25.33 -14.69 -0.33
C LEU A 349 24.56 -15.47 -1.40
N LEU A 350 25.10 -16.60 -1.85
CA LEU A 350 24.45 -17.53 -2.78
C LEU A 350 23.42 -18.44 -2.09
N VAL A 351 23.51 -18.63 -0.76
CA VAL A 351 22.43 -19.26 0.00
C VAL A 351 21.22 -18.36 -0.12
N ARG A 352 20.33 -18.76 -1.02
CA ARG A 352 19.09 -18.07 -1.32
C ARG A 352 18.33 -17.84 -0.03
N GLU A 353 18.13 -16.58 0.31
CA GLU A 353 17.20 -16.24 1.37
C GLU A 353 15.83 -16.82 1.00
N THR A 354 15.25 -17.57 1.93
CA THR A 354 14.05 -18.38 1.68
C THR A 354 12.80 -17.53 1.44
N SER A 355 12.86 -16.21 1.69
CA SER A 355 11.75 -15.29 1.53
C SER A 355 12.16 -13.98 0.84
N THR A 356 11.26 -13.44 0.02
CA THR A 356 11.41 -12.12 -0.61
C THR A 356 11.41 -10.98 0.42
N LEU A 357 10.68 -11.15 1.54
CA LEU A 357 10.60 -10.17 2.61
C LEU A 357 11.95 -10.00 3.34
N SER A 358 12.63 -11.11 3.59
CA SER A 358 13.98 -11.07 4.20
C SER A 358 14.95 -10.36 3.27
N THR A 359 14.90 -10.63 1.96
CA THR A 359 15.80 -10.02 0.99
C THR A 359 15.60 -8.52 0.91
N GLU A 360 14.34 -8.09 0.90
CA GLU A 360 14.02 -6.68 0.90
C GLU A 360 14.53 -5.99 2.18
N ILE A 361 14.39 -6.59 3.36
CA ILE A 361 14.89 -6.00 4.62
C ILE A 361 16.42 -5.92 4.67
N ASN A 362 17.12 -6.82 3.97
CA ASN A 362 18.58 -7.00 4.09
C ASN A 362 19.37 -6.63 2.85
N GLU A 363 18.72 -5.93 1.93
CA GLU A 363 19.30 -5.40 0.69
C GLU A 363 20.61 -4.65 0.95
N ASP A 364 20.65 -3.76 1.95
CA ASP A 364 21.83 -2.94 2.26
C ASP A 364 23.07 -3.77 2.64
N TRP A 365 22.88 -4.80 3.48
CA TRP A 365 23.95 -5.70 3.90
C TRP A 365 24.47 -6.51 2.71
N SER A 366 23.56 -6.98 1.85
CA SER A 366 23.91 -7.76 0.67
C SER A 366 24.69 -6.90 -0.34
N VAL A 367 24.24 -5.67 -0.57
CA VAL A 367 24.91 -4.70 -1.45
C VAL A 367 26.29 -4.34 -0.90
N THR A 368 26.39 -4.04 0.40
CA THR A 368 27.67 -3.64 1.01
C THR A 368 28.68 -4.79 1.01
N THR A 369 28.25 -6.01 1.35
CA THR A 369 29.12 -7.20 1.31
C THR A 369 29.53 -7.51 -0.13
N GLY A 370 28.62 -7.38 -1.09
CA GLY A 370 28.91 -7.53 -2.51
C GLY A 370 29.94 -6.52 -3.02
N LEU A 371 29.83 -5.25 -2.62
CA LEU A 371 30.80 -4.20 -2.95
C LEU A 371 32.18 -4.48 -2.35
N ILE A 372 32.24 -4.91 -1.08
CA ILE A 372 33.51 -5.28 -0.43
C ILE A 372 34.17 -6.44 -1.17
N LEU A 373 33.43 -7.47 -1.53
CA LEU A 373 33.94 -8.60 -2.30
C LEU A 373 34.43 -8.15 -3.69
N LEU A 374 33.68 -7.28 -4.37
CA LEU A 374 34.07 -6.75 -5.68
C LEU A 374 35.37 -5.94 -5.60
N ILE A 375 35.51 -5.06 -4.60
CA ILE A 375 36.75 -4.31 -4.37
C ILE A 375 37.92 -5.26 -4.12
N LEU A 376 37.71 -6.27 -3.28
CA LEU A 376 38.73 -7.24 -2.92
C LEU A 376 39.16 -8.08 -4.14
N TRP A 377 38.22 -8.52 -4.98
CA TRP A 377 38.53 -9.22 -6.23
C TRP A 377 39.26 -8.34 -7.25
N ILE A 378 38.78 -7.12 -7.50
CA ILE A 378 39.44 -6.18 -8.42
C ILE A 378 40.86 -5.89 -7.95
N SER A 379 41.04 -5.61 -6.66
CA SER A 379 42.36 -5.28 -6.12
C SER A 379 43.31 -6.49 -6.15
N THR A 380 42.78 -7.71 -5.95
CA THR A 380 43.55 -8.95 -6.13
C THR A 380 43.96 -9.15 -7.58
N LEU A 381 43.05 -8.92 -8.54
CA LEU A 381 43.35 -9.00 -9.98
C LEU A 381 44.39 -7.96 -10.42
N ILE A 382 44.31 -6.74 -9.88
CA ILE A 382 45.30 -5.69 -10.14
C ILE A 382 46.66 -6.11 -9.58
N ALA A 383 46.72 -6.55 -8.32
CA ALA A 383 47.95 -7.04 -7.70
C ALA A 383 48.54 -8.24 -8.46
N TYR A 384 47.69 -9.13 -8.98
CA TYR A 384 48.06 -10.25 -9.83
C TYR A 384 48.63 -9.80 -11.18
N GLY A 385 47.95 -8.88 -11.87
CA GLY A 385 48.34 -8.38 -13.20
C GLY A 385 49.65 -7.61 -13.20
N PHE A 386 49.96 -6.90 -12.10
CA PHE A 386 51.23 -6.19 -11.95
C PHE A 386 52.43 -7.11 -11.66
N ASN A 387 52.22 -8.30 -11.09
CA ASN A 387 53.31 -9.14 -10.56
C ASN A 387 53.67 -10.37 -11.40
N GLY A 388 53.12 -10.55 -12.61
CA GLY A 388 53.52 -11.59 -13.57
C GLY A 388 54.03 -12.88 -12.92
N ILE A 389 53.13 -13.69 -12.36
CA ILE A 389 53.50 -14.78 -11.44
C ILE A 389 54.56 -15.73 -12.04
N ASP A 390 55.67 -15.86 -11.30
CA ASP A 390 56.57 -17.01 -11.39
C ASP A 390 55.98 -18.11 -10.51
N TRP A 391 55.22 -19.03 -11.13
CA TRP A 391 54.69 -20.21 -10.45
C TRP A 391 55.90 -21.11 -10.23
N GLY A 392 56.58 -20.93 -9.10
CA GLY A 392 57.73 -21.75 -8.72
C GLY A 392 57.46 -23.20 -9.08
N ARG A 393 58.24 -23.73 -10.03
CA ARG A 393 58.25 -25.15 -10.37
C ARG A 393 58.68 -25.97 -9.17
#